data_AF-A0A285I0D2-F1
#
_entry.id   AF-A0A285I0D2-F1
#
_cell.length_a   1.000
_cell.length_b   1.000
_cell.length_c   1.000
_cell.angle_alpha   90.00
_cell.angle_beta   90.00
_cell.angle_gamma   90.00
#
_symmetry.space_group_name_H-M   'P 1'
#
loop_
_entity.id
_entity.type
_entity.pdbx_description
1 polymer ?
#
loop_
_entity_poly.entity_id
_entity_poly.type
_entity_poly.pdbx_seq_one_letter_code
_entity_poly.pdbx_strand_id
1 'polypeptide(L)'
;MTAPTHSLFALFIYYIFRVKSKDALVYLTLGSILPDIDHPQSTIGRVFFFISNPLNERFGHRNITHSLVLWIPMMIVGVHFCQPLLWLGIGACSHLILDSWNLSGVTLFKPLTDRIFVMAGLKYRVKVGSKNELIFMFILILMVWGSFNLAEIGGLRGLAKEIIGNYNIAFNDYQKQGTKVCYLEGKLRMNNGVIKEGKWLIIGQGSSYGRLSVYNEKSKKVINIYDDGSFLKAVLRPTNISWNLLNLDKPMEIKEGQAFFRANKSWHLAKTGDYIFGNIIYRGQVKLKAIKY
;
A
#
# COMPACT_ATOMS: atom_id res chain seq x y z
N MET A 1 -25.79 -7.75 10.88
CA MET A 1 -26.17 -6.45 10.32
C MET A 1 -26.83 -6.74 8.98
N THR A 2 -27.17 -5.75 8.17
CA THR A 2 -27.74 -5.98 6.84
C THR A 2 -26.66 -6.21 5.80
N ALA A 3 -27.01 -6.88 4.69
CA ALA A 3 -26.07 -7.18 3.60
C ALA A 3 -25.30 -5.97 3.04
N PRO A 4 -25.89 -4.75 2.90
CA PRO A 4 -25.14 -3.56 2.51
C PRO A 4 -24.02 -3.20 3.50
N THR A 5 -24.28 -3.30 4.80
CA THR A 5 -23.29 -3.03 5.85
C THR A 5 -22.10 -4.01 5.75
N HIS A 6 -22.39 -5.30 5.54
CA HIS A 6 -21.35 -6.31 5.33
C HIS A 6 -20.55 -6.09 4.04
N SER A 7 -21.23 -5.70 2.95
CA SER A 7 -20.58 -5.41 1.66
C SER A 7 -19.66 -4.18 1.75
N LEU A 8 -20.10 -3.11 2.44
CA LEU A 8 -19.30 -1.90 2.66
C LEU A 8 -18.06 -2.18 3.50
N PHE A 9 -18.18 -2.99 4.55
CA PHE A 9 -17.02 -3.37 5.35
C PHE A 9 -16.03 -4.25 4.57
N ALA A 10 -16.54 -5.13 3.71
CA ALA A 10 -15.71 -5.89 2.78
C ALA A 10 -14.94 -4.97 1.81
N LEU A 11 -15.62 -3.97 1.23
CA LEU A 11 -15.01 -2.93 0.39
C LEU A 11 -13.92 -2.15 1.15
N PHE A 12 -14.19 -1.79 2.41
CA PHE A 12 -13.23 -1.11 3.26
C PHE A 12 -11.95 -1.96 3.45
N ILE A 13 -12.10 -3.26 3.74
CA ILE A 13 -10.97 -4.20 3.85
C ILE A 13 -10.19 -4.28 2.52
N TYR A 14 -10.88 -4.37 1.39
CA TYR A 14 -10.24 -4.43 0.08
C TYR A 14 -9.33 -3.22 -0.17
N TYR A 15 -9.82 -2.00 0.11
CA TYR A 15 -9.07 -0.77 -0.13
C TYR A 15 -7.97 -0.52 0.90
N ILE A 16 -8.24 -0.73 2.20
CA ILE A 16 -7.24 -0.47 3.26
C ILE A 16 -5.99 -1.36 3.11
N PHE A 17 -6.18 -2.62 2.69
CA PHE A 17 -5.07 -3.55 2.43
C PHE A 17 -4.51 -3.46 1.01
N ARG A 18 -5.05 -2.58 0.16
CA ARG A 18 -4.63 -2.37 -1.23
C ARG A 18 -4.54 -3.69 -2.01
N VAL A 19 -5.59 -4.49 -1.93
CA VAL A 19 -5.69 -5.72 -2.71
C VAL A 19 -5.74 -5.34 -4.20
N LYS A 20 -4.84 -5.91 -5.02
CA LYS A 20 -4.69 -5.54 -6.44
C LYS A 20 -5.58 -6.33 -7.39
N SER A 21 -6.01 -7.52 -6.99
CA SER A 21 -6.80 -8.40 -7.84
C SER A 21 -8.24 -7.92 -7.92
N LYS A 22 -8.77 -7.70 -9.13
CA LYS A 22 -10.17 -7.32 -9.33
C LYS A 22 -11.11 -8.46 -8.91
N ASP A 23 -10.72 -9.69 -9.19
CA ASP A 23 -11.48 -10.88 -8.81
C ASP A 23 -11.61 -10.98 -7.29
N ALA A 24 -10.57 -10.57 -6.55
CA ALA A 24 -10.62 -10.53 -5.09
C ALA A 24 -11.75 -9.64 -4.57
N LEU A 25 -12.04 -8.51 -5.23
CA LEU A 25 -13.14 -7.63 -4.84
C LEU A 25 -14.49 -8.37 -4.93
N VAL A 26 -14.71 -9.08 -6.03
CA VAL A 26 -15.96 -9.83 -6.28
C VAL A 26 -16.13 -10.97 -5.27
N TYR A 27 -15.10 -11.81 -5.11
CA TYR A 27 -15.20 -12.95 -4.20
C TYR A 27 -15.24 -12.52 -2.72
N LEU A 28 -14.58 -11.42 -2.35
CA LEU A 28 -14.61 -10.91 -1.00
C LEU A 28 -15.98 -10.30 -0.64
N THR A 29 -16.63 -9.60 -1.56
CA THR A 29 -18.00 -9.10 -1.34
C THR A 29 -19.04 -10.21 -1.35
N LEU A 30 -18.92 -11.21 -2.23
CA LEU A 30 -19.77 -12.40 -2.19
C LEU A 30 -19.59 -13.15 -0.86
N GLY A 31 -18.34 -13.32 -0.42
CA GLY A 31 -18.00 -13.98 0.83
C GLY A 31 -18.57 -13.25 2.05
N SER A 32 -18.66 -11.92 2.02
CA SER A 32 -19.21 -11.16 3.16
C SER A 32 -20.73 -11.26 3.31
N ILE A 33 -21.43 -11.82 2.33
CA ILE A 33 -22.87 -12.07 2.40
C ILE A 33 -23.16 -13.58 2.55
N LEU A 34 -22.24 -14.43 2.11
CA LEU A 34 -22.43 -15.88 2.05
C LEU A 34 -22.81 -16.56 3.39
N PRO A 35 -22.30 -16.16 4.58
CA PRO A 35 -22.72 -16.76 5.85
C PRO A 35 -24.24 -16.69 6.11
N ASP A 36 -24.90 -15.65 5.63
CA ASP A 36 -26.36 -15.43 5.79
C ASP A 36 -27.22 -16.35 4.89
N ILE A 37 -26.62 -17.30 4.16
CA ILE A 37 -27.35 -18.32 3.39
C ILE A 37 -28.22 -19.22 4.28
N ASP A 38 -27.97 -19.23 5.59
CA ASP A 38 -28.79 -19.91 6.59
C ASP A 38 -30.09 -19.15 6.95
N HIS A 39 -30.28 -17.90 6.49
CA HIS A 39 -31.45 -17.09 6.85
C HIS A 39 -32.38 -16.83 5.65
N PRO A 40 -33.59 -17.43 5.60
CA PRO A 40 -34.49 -17.33 4.45
C PRO A 40 -34.90 -15.92 4.04
N GLN A 41 -34.86 -14.95 4.95
CA GLN A 41 -35.21 -13.56 4.66
C GLN A 41 -34.00 -12.70 4.28
N SER A 42 -32.77 -13.24 4.36
CA SER A 42 -31.56 -12.51 3.94
C SER A 42 -31.54 -12.33 2.41
N THR A 43 -30.69 -11.44 1.90
CA THR A 43 -30.56 -11.23 0.45
C THR A 43 -30.16 -12.51 -0.27
N ILE A 44 -29.18 -13.24 0.28
CA ILE A 44 -28.68 -14.49 -0.30
C ILE A 44 -29.62 -15.66 -0.02
N GLY A 45 -30.19 -15.74 1.18
CA GLY A 45 -31.11 -16.81 1.55
C GLY A 45 -32.40 -16.80 0.73
N ARG A 46 -32.93 -15.61 0.36
CA ARG A 46 -34.08 -15.52 -0.55
C ARG A 46 -33.79 -16.06 -1.95
N VAL A 47 -32.57 -15.87 -2.45
CA VAL A 47 -32.15 -16.40 -3.76
C VAL A 47 -31.98 -17.92 -3.68
N PHE A 48 -31.34 -18.40 -2.61
CA PHE A 48 -31.07 -19.81 -2.37
C PHE A 48 -32.07 -20.41 -1.38
N PHE A 49 -33.37 -20.16 -1.56
CA PHE A 49 -34.41 -20.56 -0.61
C PHE A 49 -34.43 -22.08 -0.34
N PHE A 50 -34.06 -22.86 -1.36
CA PHE A 50 -33.95 -24.32 -1.30
C PHE A 50 -32.80 -24.81 -0.41
N ILE A 51 -31.80 -23.98 -0.14
CA ILE A 51 -30.73 -24.23 0.84
C ILE A 51 -31.07 -23.58 2.17
N SER A 52 -31.56 -22.34 2.16
CA SER A 52 -31.77 -21.57 3.38
C SER A 52 -32.87 -22.15 4.27
N ASN A 53 -33.98 -22.63 3.70
CA ASN A 53 -35.08 -23.16 4.50
C ASN A 53 -34.66 -24.42 5.26
N PRO A 54 -34.08 -25.47 4.62
CA PRO A 54 -33.61 -26.64 5.36
C PRO A 54 -32.50 -26.33 6.38
N LEU A 55 -31.58 -25.41 6.06
CA LEU A 55 -30.52 -25.01 6.99
C LEU A 55 -31.08 -24.29 8.22
N ASN A 56 -32.01 -23.35 8.01
CA ASN A 56 -32.62 -22.61 9.11
C ASN A 56 -33.48 -23.52 10.00
N GLU A 57 -34.24 -24.44 9.41
CA GLU A 57 -35.04 -25.41 10.16
C GLU A 57 -34.18 -26.34 11.01
N ARG A 58 -33.04 -26.78 10.47
CA ARG A 58 -32.16 -27.75 11.15
C ARG A 58 -31.21 -27.12 12.17
N PHE A 59 -30.65 -25.96 11.85
CA PHE A 59 -29.57 -25.35 12.63
C PHE A 59 -29.89 -23.94 13.11
N GLY A 60 -30.92 -23.28 12.59
CA GLY A 60 -31.21 -21.88 12.85
C GLY A 60 -30.15 -20.92 12.29
N HIS A 61 -30.42 -19.62 12.39
CA HIS A 61 -29.51 -18.58 11.94
C HIS A 61 -28.36 -18.32 12.93
N ARG A 62 -27.18 -17.97 12.43
CA ARG A 62 -25.94 -17.65 13.19
C ARG A 62 -25.31 -18.83 13.93
N ASN A 63 -25.51 -20.02 13.39
CA ASN A 63 -24.93 -21.26 13.86
C ASN A 63 -23.76 -21.70 12.96
N ILE A 64 -23.92 -22.78 12.22
CA ILE A 64 -22.82 -23.46 11.53
C ILE A 64 -22.17 -22.58 10.45
N THR A 65 -22.96 -21.82 9.69
CA THR A 65 -22.44 -20.93 8.63
C THR A 65 -21.67 -19.73 9.20
N HIS A 66 -21.84 -19.44 10.50
CA HIS A 66 -21.18 -18.34 11.21
C HIS A 66 -20.02 -18.83 12.10
N SER A 67 -19.49 -20.01 11.79
CA SER A 67 -18.35 -20.60 12.48
C SER A 67 -17.05 -20.44 11.71
N LEU A 68 -15.98 -20.04 12.40
CA LEU A 68 -14.61 -20.04 11.89
C LEU A 68 -14.13 -21.44 11.53
N VAL A 69 -14.70 -22.49 12.14
CA VAL A 69 -14.37 -23.89 11.83
C VAL A 69 -14.72 -24.23 10.38
N LEU A 70 -15.71 -23.55 9.80
CA LEU A 70 -16.06 -23.68 8.38
C LEU A 70 -15.09 -22.90 7.48
N TRP A 71 -14.82 -21.64 7.84
CA TRP A 71 -14.14 -20.70 6.95
C TRP A 71 -12.61 -20.84 6.97
N ILE A 72 -12.00 -21.23 8.09
CA ILE A 72 -10.54 -21.41 8.19
C ILE A 72 -10.04 -22.52 7.24
N PRO A 73 -10.60 -23.74 7.22
CA PRO A 73 -10.20 -24.76 6.25
C PRO A 73 -10.36 -24.30 4.80
N MET A 74 -11.46 -23.61 4.49
CA MET A 74 -11.69 -23.07 3.15
C MET A 74 -10.62 -22.05 2.75
N MET A 75 -10.19 -21.18 3.68
CA MET A 75 -9.07 -20.26 3.45
C MET A 75 -7.75 -21.00 3.23
N ILE A 76 -7.47 -22.05 4.00
CA ILE A 76 -6.25 -22.88 3.84
C ILE A 76 -6.23 -23.51 2.44
N VAL A 77 -7.34 -24.13 2.01
CA VAL A 77 -7.48 -24.65 0.64
C VAL A 77 -7.32 -23.52 -0.38
N GLY A 78 -7.87 -22.34 -0.10
CA GLY A 78 -7.78 -21.19 -0.99
C GLY A 78 -6.36 -20.65 -1.18
N VAL A 79 -5.53 -20.69 -0.14
CA VAL A 79 -4.11 -20.29 -0.21
C VAL A 79 -3.32 -21.24 -1.11
N HIS A 80 -3.59 -22.55 -1.02
CA HIS A 80 -2.76 -23.57 -1.67
C HIS A 80 -3.26 -24.00 -3.06
N PHE A 81 -4.57 -23.93 -3.31
CA PHE A 81 -5.18 -24.57 -4.48
C PHE A 81 -6.12 -23.66 -5.29
N CYS A 82 -6.86 -22.75 -4.65
CA CYS A 82 -7.91 -21.97 -5.33
C CYS A 82 -8.10 -20.57 -4.73
N GLN A 83 -7.41 -19.57 -5.29
CA GLN A 83 -7.42 -18.21 -4.76
C GLN A 83 -8.82 -17.59 -4.53
N PRO A 84 -9.86 -17.84 -5.37
CA PRO A 84 -11.23 -17.40 -5.07
C PRO A 84 -11.77 -17.86 -3.71
N LEU A 85 -11.46 -19.09 -3.27
CA LEU A 85 -11.89 -19.61 -1.97
C LEU A 85 -11.23 -18.84 -0.81
N LEU A 86 -10.00 -18.37 -0.98
CA LEU A 86 -9.35 -17.52 0.01
C LEU A 86 -10.12 -16.20 0.19
N TRP A 87 -10.49 -15.55 -0.91
CA TRP A 87 -11.22 -14.28 -0.86
C TRP A 87 -12.64 -14.44 -0.31
N LEU A 88 -13.35 -15.51 -0.68
CA LEU A 88 -14.64 -15.86 -0.08
C LEU A 88 -14.51 -16.07 1.43
N GLY A 89 -13.47 -16.78 1.88
CA GLY A 89 -13.24 -17.03 3.30
C GLY A 89 -12.88 -15.77 4.09
N ILE A 90 -12.06 -14.89 3.51
CA ILE A 90 -11.77 -13.57 4.12
C ILE A 90 -13.05 -12.73 4.20
N GLY A 91 -13.86 -12.72 3.14
CA GLY A 91 -15.18 -12.09 3.13
C GLY A 91 -16.08 -12.61 4.24
N ALA A 92 -16.18 -13.93 4.38
CA ALA A 92 -16.97 -14.55 5.43
C ALA A 92 -16.44 -14.22 6.84
N CYS A 93 -15.13 -14.27 7.06
CA CYS A 93 -14.53 -13.82 8.33
C CYS A 93 -14.89 -12.35 8.64
N SER A 94 -14.89 -11.48 7.64
CA SER A 94 -15.31 -10.07 7.83
C SER A 94 -16.79 -9.96 8.25
N HIS A 95 -17.65 -10.83 7.73
CA HIS A 95 -19.05 -10.93 8.12
C HIS A 95 -19.17 -11.35 9.60
N LEU A 96 -18.48 -12.42 10.00
CA LEU A 96 -18.49 -12.93 11.38
C LEU A 96 -18.01 -11.85 12.38
N ILE A 97 -16.98 -11.08 12.01
CA ILE A 97 -16.48 -9.97 12.82
C ILE A 97 -17.58 -8.92 13.04
N LEU A 98 -18.28 -8.49 11.98
CA LEU A 98 -19.37 -7.54 12.12
C LEU A 98 -20.54 -8.10 12.92
N ASP A 99 -20.89 -9.36 12.70
CA ASP A 99 -22.01 -9.97 13.42
C ASP A 99 -21.72 -10.26 14.89
N SER A 100 -20.43 -10.36 15.27
CA SER A 100 -20.01 -10.34 16.67
C SER A 100 -20.23 -8.99 17.38
N TRP A 101 -20.57 -7.91 16.65
CA TRP A 101 -20.98 -6.62 17.23
C TRP A 101 -22.51 -6.46 17.33
N ASN A 102 -23.28 -7.42 16.83
CA ASN A 102 -24.73 -7.40 16.98
C ASN A 102 -25.16 -7.80 18.40
N LEU A 103 -26.40 -7.43 18.76
CA LEU A 103 -27.01 -7.83 20.04
C LEU A 103 -26.94 -9.33 20.30
N SER A 104 -27.24 -10.14 19.28
CA SER A 104 -27.30 -11.61 19.38
C SER A 104 -25.92 -12.29 19.35
N GLY A 105 -24.88 -11.61 18.86
CA GLY A 105 -23.56 -12.24 18.62
C GLY A 105 -23.58 -13.36 17.58
N VAL A 106 -22.52 -14.16 17.58
CA VAL A 106 -22.31 -15.32 16.69
C VAL A 106 -21.67 -16.49 17.43
N THR A 107 -21.96 -17.73 17.00
CA THR A 107 -21.31 -18.93 17.55
C THR A 107 -20.04 -19.28 16.76
N LEU A 108 -18.95 -18.54 17.01
CA LEU A 108 -17.72 -18.60 16.20
C LEU A 108 -17.06 -19.98 16.08
N PHE A 109 -17.31 -20.89 17.02
CA PHE A 109 -16.57 -22.15 17.12
C PHE A 109 -17.47 -23.39 17.02
N LYS A 110 -18.70 -23.26 16.51
CA LYS A 110 -19.59 -24.41 16.32
C LYS A 110 -19.00 -25.36 15.26
N PRO A 111 -19.00 -26.70 15.42
CA PRO A 111 -19.64 -27.49 16.47
C PRO A 111 -18.79 -27.75 17.73
N LEU A 112 -17.59 -27.16 17.85
CA LEU A 112 -16.70 -27.39 18.99
C LEU A 112 -17.25 -26.77 20.30
N THR A 113 -17.98 -25.65 20.20
CA THR A 113 -18.69 -25.05 21.34
C THR A 113 -19.90 -24.24 20.90
N ASP A 114 -20.93 -24.21 21.74
CA ASP A 114 -22.14 -23.39 21.57
C ASP A 114 -22.04 -22.00 22.22
N ARG A 115 -20.85 -21.60 22.69
CA ARG A 115 -20.66 -20.26 23.29
C ARG A 115 -20.89 -19.17 22.24
N ILE A 116 -21.74 -18.22 22.59
CA ILE A 116 -21.96 -17.00 21.81
C ILE A 116 -20.79 -16.06 22.05
N PHE A 117 -20.11 -15.70 20.97
CA PHE A 117 -19.07 -14.68 20.98
C PHE A 117 -19.67 -13.31 20.65
N VAL A 118 -19.32 -12.33 21.47
CA VAL A 118 -19.68 -10.94 21.27
C VAL A 118 -18.48 -10.07 21.60
N MET A 119 -18.12 -9.16 20.71
CA MET A 119 -16.93 -8.33 20.86
C MET A 119 -17.22 -7.01 21.60
N ALA A 120 -18.46 -6.54 21.57
CA ALA A 120 -18.88 -5.28 22.19
C ALA A 120 -19.69 -5.48 23.48
N GLY A 121 -19.46 -4.61 24.47
CA GLY A 121 -20.33 -4.50 25.66
C GLY A 121 -21.77 -4.15 25.26
N LEU A 122 -22.76 -4.57 26.07
CA LEU A 122 -24.19 -4.53 25.71
C LEU A 122 -24.67 -3.17 25.17
N LYS A 123 -24.19 -2.07 25.75
CA LYS A 123 -24.52 -0.69 25.35
C LYS A 123 -24.09 -0.31 23.92
N TYR A 124 -23.02 -0.94 23.42
CA TYR A 124 -22.42 -0.62 22.13
C TYR A 124 -22.82 -1.62 21.02
N ARG A 125 -23.65 -2.61 21.35
CA ARG A 125 -24.11 -3.61 20.38
C ARG A 125 -25.15 -3.01 19.44
N VAL A 126 -25.12 -3.45 18.19
CA VAL A 126 -26.01 -2.94 17.15
C VAL A 126 -27.21 -3.87 16.99
N LYS A 127 -28.42 -3.28 16.96
CA LYS A 127 -29.64 -4.00 16.57
C LYS A 127 -29.78 -3.92 15.06
N VAL A 128 -30.07 -5.04 14.41
CA VAL A 128 -30.28 -5.10 12.96
C VAL A 128 -31.45 -4.19 12.56
N GLY A 129 -31.27 -3.37 11.53
CA GLY A 129 -32.24 -2.40 11.03
C GLY A 129 -32.47 -1.18 11.93
N SER A 130 -31.64 -0.98 12.96
CA SER A 130 -31.77 0.17 13.87
C SER A 130 -31.10 1.44 13.32
N LYS A 131 -31.45 2.59 13.91
CA LYS A 131 -30.78 3.88 13.64
C LYS A 131 -29.26 3.80 13.86
N ASN A 132 -28.81 3.03 14.84
CA ASN A 132 -27.39 2.84 15.12
C ASN A 132 -26.68 2.12 13.97
N GLU A 133 -27.36 1.16 13.31
CA GLU A 133 -26.80 0.51 12.12
C GLU A 133 -26.69 1.49 10.96
N LEU A 134 -27.68 2.36 10.74
CA LEU A 134 -27.62 3.37 9.68
C LEU A 134 -26.48 4.37 9.90
N ILE A 135 -26.28 4.81 11.15
CA ILE A 135 -25.14 5.68 11.51
C ILE A 135 -23.82 4.94 11.26
N PHE A 136 -23.72 3.67 11.69
CA PHE A 136 -22.53 2.85 11.46
C PHE A 136 -22.25 2.66 9.96
N MET A 137 -23.28 2.41 9.17
CA MET A 137 -23.19 2.29 7.71
C MET A 137 -22.69 3.60 7.08
N PHE A 138 -23.20 4.76 7.52
CA PHE A 138 -22.72 6.07 7.05
C PHE A 138 -21.22 6.27 7.38
N ILE A 139 -20.80 5.91 8.59
CA ILE A 139 -19.38 5.94 8.97
C ILE A 139 -18.56 5.00 8.09
N LEU A 140 -19.05 3.79 7.80
CA LEU A 140 -18.37 2.86 6.90
C LEU A 140 -18.23 3.43 5.47
N ILE A 141 -19.23 4.14 4.96
CA ILE A 141 -19.11 4.83 3.64
C ILE A 141 -17.98 5.85 3.67
N LEU A 142 -17.88 6.67 4.72
CA LEU A 142 -16.78 7.63 4.88
C LEU A 142 -15.43 6.91 5.00
N MET A 143 -15.38 5.78 5.70
CA MET A 143 -14.17 4.96 5.83
C MET A 143 -13.77 4.33 4.50
N VAL A 144 -14.72 3.84 3.70
CA VAL A 144 -14.47 3.33 2.35
C VAL A 144 -13.88 4.44 1.48
N TRP A 145 -14.49 5.63 1.47
CA TRP A 145 -13.98 6.77 0.73
C TRP A 145 -12.56 7.17 1.17
N GLY A 146 -12.31 7.26 2.47
CA GLY A 146 -10.97 7.54 3.01
C GLY A 146 -9.96 6.45 2.64
N SER A 147 -10.35 5.18 2.71
CA SER A 147 -9.49 4.04 2.36
C SER A 147 -9.18 3.97 0.87
N PHE A 148 -10.08 4.39 0.00
CA PHE A 148 -9.85 4.51 -1.44
C PHE A 148 -8.75 5.54 -1.73
N ASN A 149 -8.86 6.75 -1.17
CA ASN A 149 -7.82 7.78 -1.29
C ASN A 149 -6.48 7.30 -0.70
N LEU A 150 -6.53 6.61 0.44
CA LEU A 150 -5.34 6.04 1.06
C LEU A 150 -4.69 4.98 0.17
N ALA A 151 -5.48 4.15 -0.51
CA ALA A 151 -4.99 3.11 -1.40
C ALA A 151 -4.16 3.71 -2.55
N GLU A 152 -4.51 4.90 -3.07
CA GLU A 152 -3.74 5.61 -4.10
C GLU A 152 -2.32 5.97 -3.62
N ILE A 153 -2.20 6.49 -2.39
CA ILE A 153 -0.92 6.93 -1.78
C ILE A 153 -0.03 5.74 -1.37
N GLY A 154 -0.54 4.50 -1.40
CA GLY A 154 0.22 3.30 -1.02
C GLY A 154 -0.42 2.49 0.11
N GLY A 155 -1.67 2.78 0.48
CA GLY A 155 -2.36 2.18 1.62
C GLY A 155 -1.71 2.57 2.95
N LEU A 156 -1.93 1.75 3.98
CA LEU A 156 -1.32 1.94 5.30
C LEU A 156 0.21 2.00 5.25
N ARG A 157 0.84 1.23 4.35
CA ARG A 157 2.30 1.26 4.17
C ARG A 157 2.78 2.59 3.59
N GLY A 158 2.04 3.16 2.63
CA GLY A 158 2.33 4.48 2.07
C GLY A 158 2.21 5.59 3.12
N LEU A 159 1.15 5.57 3.91
CA LEU A 159 0.95 6.51 5.02
C LEU A 159 2.05 6.40 6.08
N ALA A 160 2.40 5.17 6.49
CA ALA A 160 3.49 4.95 7.44
C ALA A 160 4.81 5.51 6.91
N LYS A 161 5.10 5.35 5.61
CA LYS A 161 6.27 5.96 4.96
C LYS A 161 6.24 7.48 5.01
N GLU A 162 5.08 8.09 4.77
CA GLU A 162 4.91 9.55 4.79
C GLU A 162 5.09 10.13 6.20
N ILE A 163 4.58 9.44 7.22
CA ILE A 163 4.68 9.85 8.63
C ILE A 163 6.10 9.66 9.14
N ILE A 164 6.63 8.44 9.02
CA ILE A 164 7.96 8.09 9.57
C ILE A 164 9.06 8.82 8.79
N GLY A 165 8.97 8.82 7.45
CA GLY A 165 9.97 9.44 6.56
C GLY A 165 11.41 9.00 6.87
N ASN A 166 11.66 7.71 7.09
CA ASN A 166 12.99 7.22 7.37
C ASN A 166 13.82 7.10 6.07
N TYR A 167 15.03 7.65 6.08
CA TYR A 167 15.96 7.58 4.96
C TYR A 167 16.25 6.15 4.46
N ASN A 168 16.42 5.18 5.36
CA ASN A 168 16.69 3.79 4.96
C ASN A 168 15.51 3.18 4.18
N ILE A 169 14.28 3.57 4.51
CA ILE A 169 13.09 3.14 3.78
C ILE A 169 13.09 3.78 2.39
N ALA A 170 13.38 5.08 2.30
CA ALA A 170 13.47 5.79 1.03
C ALA A 170 14.59 5.23 0.13
N PHE A 171 15.74 4.84 0.71
CA PHE A 171 16.84 4.19 0.01
C PHE A 171 16.43 2.82 -0.57
N ASN A 172 15.81 1.96 0.25
CA ASN A 172 15.33 0.65 -0.21
C ASN A 172 14.24 0.77 -1.29
N ASP A 173 13.38 1.78 -1.19
CA ASP A 173 12.38 2.07 -2.22
C ASP A 173 13.03 2.59 -3.50
N TYR A 174 14.07 3.43 -3.40
CA TYR A 174 14.82 3.93 -4.55
C TYR A 174 15.47 2.79 -5.34
N GLN A 175 16.07 1.82 -4.65
CA GLN A 175 16.64 0.63 -5.30
C GLN A 175 15.62 -0.14 -6.13
N LYS A 176 14.34 -0.16 -5.71
CA LYS A 176 13.26 -0.83 -6.46
C LYS A 176 12.80 -0.05 -7.70
N GLN A 177 13.11 1.24 -7.82
CA GLN A 177 12.70 2.07 -8.97
C GLN A 177 13.64 1.93 -10.18
N GLY A 178 14.81 1.32 -10.03
CA GLY A 178 15.77 1.12 -11.11
C GLY A 178 16.32 2.44 -11.65
N THR A 179 16.17 2.70 -12.95
CA THR A 179 16.71 3.88 -13.64
C THR A 179 15.81 5.12 -13.57
N LYS A 180 14.67 5.05 -12.88
CA LYS A 180 13.76 6.21 -12.77
C LYS A 180 14.42 7.36 -12.02
N VAL A 181 14.20 8.56 -12.53
CA VAL A 181 14.60 9.79 -11.86
C VAL A 181 13.75 9.95 -10.62
N CYS A 182 14.40 10.00 -9.46
CA CYS A 182 13.74 10.07 -8.16
C CYS A 182 14.23 11.28 -7.36
N TYR A 183 13.36 11.83 -6.52
CA TYR A 183 13.70 12.88 -5.59
C TYR A 183 13.53 12.38 -4.15
N LEU A 184 14.35 12.90 -3.24
CA LEU A 184 14.09 12.83 -1.80
C LEU A 184 13.50 14.16 -1.34
N GLU A 185 12.43 14.10 -0.58
CA GLU A 185 11.77 15.26 0.02
C GLU A 185 11.78 15.13 1.54
N GLY A 186 12.09 16.22 2.24
CA GLY A 186 12.07 16.26 3.70
C GLY A 186 13.12 17.18 4.30
N LYS A 187 13.68 16.78 5.44
CA LYS A 187 14.60 17.60 6.27
C LYS A 187 15.99 16.98 6.28
N LEU A 188 16.96 17.73 5.78
CA LEU A 188 18.37 17.37 5.73
C LEU A 188 19.16 18.21 6.74
N ARG A 189 19.89 17.55 7.64
CA ARG A 189 20.83 18.20 8.55
C ARG A 189 22.23 18.10 7.96
N MET A 190 22.81 19.24 7.61
CA MET A 190 24.20 19.34 7.13
C MET A 190 25.17 19.13 8.31
N ASN A 191 26.44 18.76 8.03
CA ASN A 191 27.45 18.55 9.07
C ASN A 191 27.75 19.79 9.91
N ASN A 192 27.53 20.99 9.36
CA ASN A 192 27.64 22.25 10.09
C ASN A 192 26.42 22.53 11.02
N GLY A 193 25.51 21.56 11.18
CA GLY A 193 24.33 21.66 12.03
C GLY A 193 23.11 22.33 11.37
N VAL A 194 23.28 22.96 10.20
CA VAL A 194 22.17 23.65 9.52
C VAL A 194 21.16 22.65 8.97
N ILE A 195 19.89 22.82 9.35
CA ILE A 195 18.78 22.03 8.84
C ILE A 195 18.16 22.75 7.64
N LYS A 196 18.04 22.05 6.53
CA LYS A 196 17.37 22.52 5.31
C LYS A 196 16.19 21.61 5.02
N GLU A 197 15.05 22.21 4.74
CA GLU A 197 13.87 21.51 4.25
C GLU A 197 13.72 21.75 2.76
N GLY A 198 13.41 20.70 2.01
CA GLY A 198 13.28 20.82 0.57
C GLY A 198 13.23 19.49 -0.17
N LYS A 199 13.60 19.57 -1.44
CA LYS A 199 13.57 18.47 -2.41
C LYS A 199 14.94 18.37 -3.07
N TRP A 200 15.50 17.18 -3.08
CA TRP A 200 16.82 16.90 -3.65
C TRP A 200 16.71 15.78 -4.69
N LEU A 201 17.33 15.98 -5.84
CA LEU A 201 17.36 15.02 -6.94
C LEU A 201 18.36 13.90 -6.63
N ILE A 202 17.94 12.64 -6.68
CA ILE A 202 18.87 11.51 -6.50
C ILE A 202 19.64 11.31 -7.80
N ILE A 203 20.95 11.45 -7.74
CA ILE A 203 21.86 11.26 -8.89
C ILE A 203 22.52 9.88 -8.86
N GLY A 204 22.54 9.19 -7.74
CA GLY A 204 22.98 7.80 -7.70
C GLY A 204 23.41 7.34 -6.33
N GLN A 205 23.92 6.12 -6.26
CA GLN A 205 24.61 5.62 -5.08
C GLN A 205 26.01 6.24 -5.00
N GLY A 206 26.38 6.63 -3.78
CA GLY A 206 27.67 7.21 -3.44
C GLY A 206 28.79 6.17 -3.38
N SER A 207 29.76 6.41 -2.52
CA SER A 207 30.97 5.57 -2.38
C SER A 207 30.71 4.21 -1.71
N SER A 208 29.67 4.10 -0.89
CA SER A 208 29.33 2.92 -0.08
C SER A 208 27.83 2.60 -0.11
N TYR A 209 27.47 1.35 0.16
CA TYR A 209 26.09 0.91 0.25
C TYR A 209 25.31 1.74 1.28
N GLY A 210 24.07 2.10 0.95
CA GLY A 210 23.21 2.93 1.81
C GLY A 210 23.47 4.43 1.70
N ARG A 211 24.52 4.88 1.03
CA ARG A 211 24.80 6.32 0.82
C ARG A 211 24.30 6.74 -0.56
N LEU A 212 23.40 7.72 -0.64
CA LEU A 212 23.01 8.34 -1.90
C LEU A 212 23.74 9.67 -2.08
N SER A 213 24.05 9.99 -3.32
CA SER A 213 24.42 11.34 -3.72
C SER A 213 23.15 12.02 -4.21
N VAL A 214 22.89 13.23 -3.69
CA VAL A 214 21.73 14.03 -4.05
C VAL A 214 22.14 15.41 -4.53
N TYR A 215 21.41 15.95 -5.50
CA TYR A 215 21.65 17.25 -6.09
C TYR A 215 20.55 18.23 -5.67
N ASN A 216 20.96 19.39 -5.18
CA ASN A 216 20.05 20.49 -4.89
C ASN A 216 20.00 21.44 -6.09
N GLU A 217 18.86 21.48 -6.79
CA GLU A 217 18.66 22.34 -7.96
C GLU A 217 18.74 23.84 -7.63
N LYS A 218 18.30 24.25 -6.42
CA LYS A 218 18.35 25.66 -5.99
C LYS A 218 19.77 26.14 -5.71
N SER A 219 20.55 25.33 -5.00
CA SER A 219 21.94 25.70 -4.65
C SER A 219 22.96 25.24 -5.68
N LYS A 220 22.54 24.49 -6.72
CA LYS A 220 23.39 23.85 -7.74
C LYS A 220 24.57 23.06 -7.15
N LYS A 221 24.38 22.40 -6.01
CA LYS A 221 25.42 21.62 -5.31
C LYS A 221 25.01 20.16 -5.18
N VAL A 222 26.00 19.28 -5.33
CA VAL A 222 25.90 17.86 -4.99
C VAL A 222 26.20 17.70 -3.50
N ILE A 223 25.43 16.84 -2.83
CA ILE A 223 25.53 16.52 -1.41
C ILE A 223 25.57 15.00 -1.29
N ASN A 224 26.59 14.47 -0.65
CA ASN A 224 26.73 13.05 -0.35
C ASN A 224 26.16 12.76 1.04
N ILE A 225 25.17 11.87 1.11
CA ILE A 225 24.51 11.54 2.38
C ILE A 225 25.47 10.74 3.25
N TYR A 226 25.49 11.10 4.54
CA TYR A 226 26.44 10.74 5.60
C TYR A 226 27.82 11.39 5.54
N ASP A 227 28.28 11.81 4.37
CA ASP A 227 29.56 12.52 4.24
C ASP A 227 29.39 14.03 4.41
N ASP A 228 28.34 14.63 3.85
CA ASP A 228 28.05 16.07 3.92
C ASP A 228 26.87 16.41 4.85
N GLY A 229 26.03 15.43 5.16
CA GLY A 229 24.84 15.58 6.01
C GLY A 229 23.97 14.34 6.07
N SER A 230 22.99 14.33 6.98
CA SER A 230 22.07 13.21 7.20
C SER A 230 20.61 13.66 7.15
N PHE A 231 19.75 12.85 6.56
CA PHE A 231 18.31 13.13 6.53
C PHE A 231 17.69 12.81 7.89
N LEU A 232 17.01 13.80 8.47
CA LEU A 232 16.14 13.63 9.65
C LEU A 232 14.78 13.09 9.22
N LYS A 233 14.31 13.52 8.05
CA LYS A 233 13.11 12.99 7.38
C LYS A 233 13.37 12.95 5.88
N ALA A 234 13.13 11.81 5.25
CA ALA A 234 13.27 11.60 3.81
C ALA A 234 12.13 10.72 3.30
N VAL A 235 11.42 11.23 2.30
CA VAL A 235 10.39 10.49 1.57
C VAL A 235 10.77 10.49 0.09
N LEU A 236 10.68 9.31 -0.54
CA LEU A 236 10.98 9.15 -1.96
C LEU A 236 9.81 9.63 -2.82
N ARG A 237 10.11 10.46 -3.82
CA ARG A 237 9.19 10.92 -4.86
C ARG A 237 9.72 10.47 -6.23
N PRO A 238 9.32 9.30 -6.74
CA PRO A 238 9.71 8.86 -8.08
C PRO A 238 9.01 9.72 -9.15
N THR A 239 9.66 9.89 -10.29
CA THR A 239 9.06 10.51 -11.48
C THR A 239 8.85 9.48 -12.59
N ASN A 240 8.10 9.87 -13.63
CA ASN A 240 7.88 9.03 -14.81
C ASN A 240 9.05 9.09 -15.82
N ILE A 241 10.07 9.90 -15.56
CA ILE A 241 11.24 10.06 -16.41
C ILE A 241 12.33 9.09 -15.93
N SER A 242 13.08 8.50 -16.86
CA SER A 242 14.24 7.66 -16.54
C SER A 242 15.54 8.36 -16.91
N TRP A 243 16.61 8.04 -16.18
CA TRP A 243 17.95 8.48 -16.52
C TRP A 243 18.40 7.85 -17.83
N ASN A 244 18.97 8.65 -18.72
CA ASN A 244 19.73 8.14 -19.84
C ASN A 244 21.16 7.88 -19.37
N LEU A 245 21.67 6.69 -19.65
CA LEU A 245 23.06 6.32 -19.36
C LEU A 245 23.88 6.35 -20.63
N LEU A 246 25.07 6.91 -20.55
CA LEU A 246 26.03 6.96 -21.64
C LEU A 246 27.42 6.67 -21.08
N ASN A 247 28.12 5.71 -21.68
CA ASN A 247 29.51 5.43 -21.36
C ASN A 247 30.40 6.05 -22.45
N LEU A 248 31.36 6.88 -22.04
CA LEU A 248 32.29 7.55 -22.94
C LEU A 248 33.67 6.90 -22.90
N ASP A 249 34.09 6.36 -24.05
CA ASP A 249 35.43 5.79 -24.24
C ASP A 249 36.51 6.86 -24.50
N LYS A 250 36.10 8.11 -24.74
CA LYS A 250 36.99 9.26 -24.99
C LYS A 250 36.47 10.49 -24.25
N PRO A 251 37.36 11.39 -23.80
CA PRO A 251 36.93 12.64 -23.18
C PRO A 251 36.12 13.47 -24.18
N MET A 252 34.96 13.94 -23.74
CA MET A 252 34.08 14.80 -24.53
C MET A 252 33.75 16.08 -23.77
N GLU A 253 33.55 17.17 -24.50
CA GLU A 253 33.12 18.46 -23.97
C GLU A 253 31.59 18.55 -24.01
N ILE A 254 30.96 19.03 -22.93
CA ILE A 254 29.53 19.32 -22.91
C ILE A 254 29.29 20.67 -23.58
N LYS A 255 28.54 20.69 -24.69
CA LYS A 255 28.09 21.91 -25.35
C LYS A 255 26.78 22.41 -24.79
N GLU A 256 25.81 21.53 -24.60
CA GLU A 256 24.49 21.89 -24.09
C GLU A 256 23.92 20.76 -23.23
N GLY A 257 23.20 21.13 -22.17
CA GLY A 257 22.51 20.21 -21.27
C GLY A 257 23.15 20.09 -19.89
N GLN A 258 22.50 19.31 -19.02
CA GLN A 258 22.99 18.99 -17.68
C GLN A 258 23.27 17.50 -17.60
N ALA A 259 24.50 17.16 -17.24
CA ALA A 259 24.93 15.79 -17.07
C ALA A 259 25.62 15.63 -15.71
N PHE A 260 25.52 14.43 -15.15
CA PHE A 260 26.24 14.02 -13.96
C PHE A 260 27.19 12.91 -14.33
N PHE A 261 28.44 13.03 -13.90
CA PHE A 261 29.48 12.04 -14.14
C PHE A 261 30.02 11.55 -12.81
N ARG A 262 30.54 10.32 -12.83
CA ARG A 262 31.12 9.71 -11.64
C ARG A 262 32.64 9.67 -11.77
N ALA A 263 33.34 10.41 -10.92
CA ALA A 263 34.80 10.41 -10.81
C ALA A 263 35.23 9.97 -9.41
N ASN A 264 36.18 9.05 -9.30
CA ASN A 264 36.72 8.56 -8.02
C ASN A 264 35.65 8.20 -6.96
N LYS A 265 34.59 7.52 -7.40
CA LYS A 265 33.43 7.07 -6.58
C LYS A 265 32.46 8.18 -6.15
N SER A 266 32.73 9.44 -6.46
CA SER A 266 31.86 10.59 -6.17
C SER A 266 31.15 11.10 -7.42
N TRP A 267 29.93 11.60 -7.25
CA TRP A 267 29.16 12.19 -8.33
C TRP A 267 29.39 13.70 -8.42
N HIS A 268 29.54 14.19 -9.65
CA HIS A 268 29.79 15.59 -9.93
C HIS A 268 28.81 16.10 -10.99
N LEU A 269 28.40 17.36 -10.85
CA LEU A 269 27.65 18.06 -11.89
C LEU A 269 28.64 18.54 -12.95
N ALA A 270 28.39 18.21 -14.20
CA ALA A 270 29.11 18.78 -15.32
C ALA A 270 28.31 19.92 -15.95
N LYS A 271 28.98 21.04 -16.21
CA LYS A 271 28.43 22.24 -16.84
C LYS A 271 28.92 22.35 -18.28
N THR A 272 28.30 23.23 -19.05
CA THR A 272 28.77 23.60 -20.39
C THR A 272 30.23 24.04 -20.34
N GLY A 273 31.06 23.43 -21.20
CA GLY A 273 32.51 23.65 -21.25
C GLY A 273 33.34 22.68 -20.41
N ASP A 274 32.72 21.89 -19.52
CA ASP A 274 33.44 20.88 -18.75
C ASP A 274 33.74 19.65 -19.63
N TYR A 275 34.88 19.03 -19.35
CA TYR A 275 35.30 17.76 -19.96
C TYR A 275 34.88 16.59 -19.08
N ILE A 276 34.18 15.64 -19.69
CA ILE A 276 33.67 14.45 -19.02
C ILE A 276 34.19 13.18 -19.68
N PHE A 277 34.34 12.13 -18.88
CA PHE A 277 34.82 10.81 -19.32
C PHE A 277 34.17 9.70 -18.46
N GLY A 278 34.00 8.52 -19.05
CA GLY A 278 33.42 7.36 -18.37
C GLY A 278 31.89 7.38 -18.32
N ASN A 279 31.33 6.85 -17.21
CA ASN A 279 29.88 6.70 -17.04
C ASN A 279 29.19 8.00 -16.67
N ILE A 280 28.24 8.40 -17.50
CA ILE A 280 27.47 9.64 -17.37
C ILE A 280 25.99 9.33 -17.35
N ILE A 281 25.26 10.08 -16.53
CA ILE A 281 23.80 10.11 -16.51
C ILE A 281 23.31 11.50 -16.86
N TYR A 282 22.22 11.58 -17.61
CA TYR A 282 21.61 12.86 -17.96
C TYR A 282 20.10 12.73 -18.11
N ARG A 283 19.42 13.89 -18.02
CA ARG A 283 17.97 14.00 -18.21
C ARG A 283 17.70 14.86 -19.45
N GLY A 284 16.86 14.38 -20.35
CA GLY A 284 16.53 15.08 -21.61
C GLY A 284 17.60 14.87 -22.69
N GLN A 285 18.05 15.95 -23.33
CA GLN A 285 19.08 15.92 -24.37
C GLN A 285 20.38 16.55 -23.87
N VAL A 286 21.52 15.94 -24.22
CA VAL A 286 22.86 16.49 -23.99
C VAL A 286 23.62 16.47 -25.31
N LYS A 287 24.22 17.60 -25.68
CA LYS A 287 25.11 17.69 -26.84
C LYS A 287 26.56 17.58 -26.38
N LEU A 288 27.24 16.56 -26.89
CA LEU A 288 28.65 16.29 -26.62
C LEU A 288 29.48 16.55 -27.87
N LYS A 289 30.68 17.12 -27.70
CA LYS A 289 31.66 17.29 -28.76
C LYS A 289 32.90 16.45 -28.43
N ALA A 290 33.27 15.55 -29.33
CA ALA A 290 34.52 14.82 -29.24
C ALA A 290 35.71 15.78 -29.41
N ILE A 291 36.72 15.63 -28.56
CA ILE A 291 37.98 16.33 -28.71
C ILE A 291 38.71 15.71 -29.91
N LYS A 292 39.05 16.52 -30.91
CA LYS A 292 40.02 16.12 -31.94
C LYS A 292 41.40 16.35 -31.34
N TYR A 293 42.16 15.27 -31.19
CA TYR A 293 43.59 15.31 -30.91
C TYR A 293 44.34 15.82 -32.14
#